data_AF-A0A0E9M289-F1
#
_entry.id   AF-A0A0E9M289-F1
#
_cell.length_a   1.000
_cell.length_b   1.000
_cell.length_c   1.000
_cell.angle_alpha   90.00
_cell.angle_beta   90.00
_cell.angle_gamma   90.00
#
_symmetry.space_group_name_H-M   'P 1'
#
loop_
_entity.id
_entity.type
_entity.pdbx_description
1 polymer ?
#
loop_
_entity_poly.entity_id
_entity_poly.type
_entity_poly.pdbx_seq_one_letter_code
_entity_poly.pdbx_strand_id
1 'polypeptide(L)'
;MESGGAWRTFKLRQDFIAADKIQMEDDITSSIVIPTNKLAYLSADCKQSSVKFTYNCEFRFFQRPDDAIHRGYDKQAEADLATPNTFISNFEPLTVKDAEEIIEDAIEFDRFTQPVKSLIKSVVAQKDCTYFVSSAHPRIYEGSPSKNMRYLQNRPDLIKHREKYISEMGTRLYRKTPADKPVLKPVNAVLTGRRNNPPEKNVRPLAVYNPIHYQELPELFMDFVCSLTGKSPSTTGAGSEGALTKGPFNALSPVTDLNNALVSYIITGYSGFSSAAGWVGPNYKVNHDISLLVPELWSRLRTDEADPKFMMEHGLLEKLEDFEHNGKKVLASRLGYRITAKFARNFLGRVFENPDAVFNEEMLKPELQGLDVFVDGVSNIVEAQQWVAESYFKDGSIEGACPPLKAILHIMAYGNFEGKTLDDPEVRKLFDRDDMLKSDWYHDRLFNKQMGDIELWQRHLRFLKEYMVKWPDLDEAFVRSIRDKIKMAEDNIRHFESAEYLKSLEGYIGLDSYVK
;
A
#
# COMPACT_ATOMS: atom_id res chain seq x y z
N MET A 1 -9.36 20.99 -7.70
CA MET A 1 -9.11 22.37 -8.16
C MET A 1 -9.14 22.40 -9.68
N GLU A 2 -9.78 23.40 -10.29
CA GLU A 2 -9.88 23.56 -11.76
C GLU A 2 -8.66 24.28 -12.35
N SER A 3 -8.53 24.32 -13.70
CA SER A 3 -7.43 24.96 -14.43
C SER A 3 -7.20 26.46 -14.16
N GLY A 4 -8.06 27.10 -13.37
CA GLY A 4 -7.89 28.48 -12.88
C GLY A 4 -7.51 28.61 -11.40
N GLY A 5 -7.22 27.51 -10.71
CA GLY A 5 -6.90 27.51 -9.28
C GLY A 5 -8.13 27.56 -8.35
N ALA A 6 -9.34 27.59 -8.90
CA ALA A 6 -10.57 27.64 -8.13
C ALA A 6 -10.82 26.34 -7.36
N TRP A 7 -11.17 26.48 -6.08
CA TRP A 7 -11.55 25.35 -5.22
C TRP A 7 -12.93 24.85 -5.60
N ARG A 8 -13.07 23.53 -5.76
CA ARG A 8 -14.38 22.87 -5.90
C ARG A 8 -14.77 22.35 -4.52
N THR A 9 -15.78 22.97 -3.92
CA THR A 9 -16.29 22.59 -2.60
C THR A 9 -17.62 21.88 -2.76
N PHE A 10 -17.80 20.80 -1.99
CA PHE A 10 -19.02 19.99 -2.03
C PHE A 10 -19.59 19.87 -0.63
N LYS A 11 -20.90 20.05 -0.52
CA LYS A 11 -21.60 19.91 0.75
C LYS A 11 -21.69 18.42 1.12
N LEU A 12 -21.11 18.08 2.26
CA LEU A 12 -21.31 16.79 2.90
C LEU A 12 -22.76 16.66 3.34
N ARG A 13 -23.28 15.43 3.40
CA ARG A 13 -24.61 15.21 3.97
C ARG A 13 -24.66 15.70 5.42
N GLN A 14 -25.83 16.16 5.85
CA GLN A 14 -26.02 16.63 7.22
C GLN A 14 -25.80 15.54 8.28
N ASP A 15 -25.99 14.27 7.90
CA ASP A 15 -25.78 13.09 8.74
C ASP A 15 -24.40 12.43 8.52
N PHE A 16 -23.53 13.03 7.70
CA PHE A 16 -22.18 12.51 7.50
C PHE A 16 -21.30 12.86 8.70
N ILE A 17 -20.71 11.82 9.28
CA ILE A 17 -19.60 11.92 10.23
C ILE A 17 -18.46 11.10 9.64
N ALA A 18 -17.24 11.63 9.66
CA ALA A 18 -16.06 10.92 9.16
C ALA A 18 -15.86 9.60 9.90
N ALA A 19 -15.37 8.58 9.20
CA ALA A 19 -15.12 7.27 9.80
C ALA A 19 -14.00 7.36 10.83
N ASP A 20 -14.22 6.70 11.98
CA ASP A 20 -13.16 6.46 12.96
C ASP A 20 -12.14 5.48 12.37
N LYS A 21 -10.90 5.95 12.21
CA LYS A 21 -9.81 5.19 11.59
C LYS A 21 -8.76 4.83 12.62
N ILE A 22 -8.51 3.53 12.75
CA ILE A 22 -7.35 2.99 13.48
C ILE A 22 -6.32 2.60 12.44
N GLN A 23 -5.15 3.23 12.50
CA GLN A 23 -4.06 2.93 11.59
C GLN A 23 -3.52 1.52 11.85
N MET A 24 -3.48 0.69 10.81
CA MET A 24 -3.01 -0.70 10.87
C MET A 24 -1.63 -0.88 10.23
N GLU A 25 -1.26 0.00 9.30
CA GLU A 25 -0.07 -0.03 8.43
C GLU A 25 0.40 1.41 8.17
N ASP A 26 1.67 1.58 7.79
CA ASP A 26 2.22 2.86 7.31
C ASP A 26 3.26 2.60 6.19
N ASP A 27 4.54 2.42 6.53
CA ASP A 27 5.63 2.19 5.56
C ASP A 27 6.12 0.73 5.57
N ILE A 28 6.55 0.21 6.73
CA ILE A 28 7.08 -1.16 6.82
C ILE A 28 6.03 -2.12 7.40
N THR A 29 5.54 -3.02 6.54
CA THR A 29 4.48 -3.97 6.90
C THR A 29 4.90 -5.43 6.70
N SER A 30 4.64 -6.25 7.71
CA SER A 30 4.62 -7.71 7.59
C SER A 30 3.20 -8.19 7.31
N SER A 31 3.05 -9.22 6.49
CA SER A 31 1.73 -9.78 6.19
C SER A 31 1.73 -11.29 6.01
N ILE A 32 0.58 -11.90 6.27
CA ILE A 32 0.35 -13.34 6.10
C ILE A 32 -1.04 -13.57 5.50
N VAL A 33 -1.14 -14.56 4.62
CA VAL A 33 -2.41 -15.06 4.10
C VAL A 33 -2.76 -16.35 4.81
N ILE A 34 -3.99 -16.46 5.31
CA ILE A 34 -4.47 -17.60 6.08
C ILE A 34 -5.80 -18.09 5.50
N PRO A 35 -5.98 -19.41 5.30
CA PRO A 35 -7.26 -20.01 4.94
C PRO A 35 -8.35 -19.70 5.97
N THR A 36 -9.53 -19.31 5.52
CA THR A 36 -10.62 -18.90 6.43
C THR A 36 -11.19 -20.05 7.25
N ASN A 37 -11.10 -21.30 6.77
CA ASN A 37 -11.51 -22.50 7.52
C ASN A 37 -10.65 -22.76 8.77
N LYS A 38 -9.48 -22.13 8.90
CA LYS A 38 -8.63 -22.19 10.10
C LYS A 38 -8.91 -21.08 11.11
N LEU A 39 -9.84 -20.17 10.79
CA LEU A 39 -10.13 -18.99 11.58
C LEU A 39 -11.54 -19.07 12.14
N ALA A 40 -11.71 -18.59 13.36
CA ALA A 40 -13.02 -18.49 14.02
C ALA A 40 -13.40 -17.02 14.18
N TYR A 41 -14.71 -16.75 14.22
CA TYR A 41 -15.26 -15.41 14.49
C TYR A 41 -14.84 -14.30 13.50
N LEU A 42 -14.63 -14.67 12.22
CA LEU A 42 -14.59 -13.71 11.13
C LEU A 42 -15.97 -13.05 10.94
N SER A 43 -16.02 -11.94 10.19
CA SER A 43 -17.30 -11.33 9.81
C SER A 43 -18.15 -12.34 9.01
N ALA A 44 -19.46 -12.35 9.22
CA ALA A 44 -20.39 -13.16 8.42
C ALA A 44 -20.35 -12.79 6.92
N ASP A 45 -19.89 -11.57 6.63
CA ASP A 45 -19.71 -11.05 5.28
C ASP A 45 -18.39 -11.49 4.63
N CYS A 46 -17.47 -12.09 5.38
CA CYS A 46 -16.25 -12.64 4.80
C CYS A 46 -16.59 -13.88 3.97
N LYS A 47 -16.52 -13.77 2.64
CA LYS A 47 -16.78 -14.86 1.68
C LYS A 47 -15.51 -15.46 1.09
N GLN A 48 -14.37 -14.83 1.33
CA GLN A 48 -13.08 -15.25 0.79
C GLN A 48 -12.65 -16.60 1.39
N SER A 49 -12.01 -17.43 0.58
CA SER A 49 -11.45 -18.71 1.03
C SER A 49 -10.18 -18.55 1.88
N SER A 50 -9.50 -17.41 1.71
CA SER A 50 -8.30 -17.03 2.43
C SER A 50 -8.32 -15.52 2.65
N VAL A 51 -7.74 -15.07 3.75
CA VAL A 51 -7.70 -13.65 4.10
C VAL A 51 -6.28 -13.23 4.48
N LYS A 52 -5.96 -11.97 4.20
CA LYS A 52 -4.68 -11.37 4.56
C LYS A 52 -4.78 -10.67 5.91
N PHE A 53 -3.78 -10.87 6.75
CA PHE A 53 -3.53 -10.09 7.96
C PHE A 53 -2.25 -9.30 7.79
N THR A 54 -2.23 -8.11 8.39
CA THR A 54 -1.09 -7.20 8.34
C THR A 54 -0.66 -6.83 9.74
N TYR A 55 0.62 -6.51 9.87
CA TYR A 55 1.22 -6.03 11.09
C TYR A 55 2.26 -4.97 10.75
N ASN A 56 2.06 -3.77 11.27
CA ASN A 56 3.04 -2.71 11.16
C ASN A 56 4.29 -3.05 12.00
N CYS A 57 5.45 -3.11 11.34
CA CYS A 57 6.72 -3.47 11.96
C CYS A 57 7.29 -2.34 12.84
N GLU A 58 6.77 -1.13 12.71
CA GLU A 58 7.32 0.09 13.30
C GLU A 58 6.56 0.52 14.56
N PHE A 59 7.30 1.01 15.54
CA PHE A 59 6.76 1.67 16.74
C PHE A 59 6.64 3.19 16.57
N ARG A 60 7.39 3.75 15.64
CA ARG A 60 7.41 5.18 15.31
C ARG A 60 7.56 5.36 13.81
N PHE A 61 6.92 6.38 13.25
CA PHE A 61 6.95 6.67 11.82
C PHE A 61 7.88 7.83 11.52
N PHE A 62 8.75 7.67 10.52
CA PHE A 62 9.72 8.69 10.14
C PHE A 62 9.11 9.72 9.18
N GLN A 63 8.19 10.51 9.72
CA GLN A 63 7.36 11.44 8.98
C GLN A 63 8.16 12.56 8.32
N ARG A 64 7.71 12.99 7.14
CA ARG A 64 8.17 14.21 6.46
C ARG A 64 7.03 15.24 6.44
N PRO A 65 6.98 16.17 7.40
CA PRO A 65 5.86 17.10 7.52
C PRO A 65 6.02 18.28 6.55
N ASP A 66 5.78 18.04 5.26
CA ASP A 66 5.98 19.03 4.19
C ASP A 66 5.18 20.33 4.44
N ASP A 67 3.98 20.23 5.03
CA ASP A 67 3.10 21.38 5.28
C ASP A 67 3.35 22.08 6.63
N ALA A 68 4.14 21.51 7.53
CA ALA A 68 4.37 22.08 8.86
C ALA A 68 5.21 23.37 8.85
N ILE A 69 5.86 23.66 7.72
CA ILE A 69 6.50 24.97 7.50
C ILE A 69 5.48 26.12 7.55
N HIS A 70 4.22 25.83 7.23
CA HIS A 70 3.11 26.78 7.31
C HIS A 70 2.52 26.76 8.73
N ARG A 71 2.87 27.77 9.52
CA ARG A 71 2.43 27.96 10.92
C ARG A 71 0.92 27.72 11.08
N GLY A 72 0.54 26.79 11.96
CA GLY A 72 -0.84 26.47 12.31
C GLY A 72 -1.57 25.53 11.35
N TYR A 73 -0.95 25.16 10.23
CA TYR A 73 -1.58 24.32 9.22
C TYR A 73 -1.54 22.83 9.60
N ASP A 74 -0.34 22.27 9.76
CA ASP A 74 -0.16 20.88 10.18
C ASP A 74 -0.19 20.76 11.71
N LYS A 75 -1.41 20.67 12.24
CA LYS A 75 -1.66 20.59 13.69
C LYS A 75 -1.06 19.34 14.32
N GLN A 76 -0.94 18.24 13.57
CA GLN A 76 -0.41 16.99 14.10
C GLN A 76 1.11 17.08 14.24
N ALA A 77 1.81 17.50 13.18
CA ALA A 77 3.26 17.70 13.25
C ALA A 77 3.65 18.76 14.29
N GLU A 78 2.90 19.86 14.40
CA GLU A 78 3.15 20.87 15.43
C GLU A 78 3.00 20.32 16.85
N ALA A 79 1.99 19.49 17.10
CA ALA A 79 1.81 18.84 18.39
C ALA A 79 2.93 17.82 18.69
N ASP A 80 3.32 17.02 17.71
CA ASP A 80 4.35 16.00 17.86
C ASP A 80 5.76 16.60 18.04
N LEU A 81 6.09 17.66 17.31
CA LEU A 81 7.34 18.40 17.45
C LEU A 81 7.44 19.15 18.77
N ALA A 82 6.31 19.60 19.33
CA ALA A 82 6.26 20.21 20.65
C ALA A 82 6.34 19.21 21.81
N THR A 83 6.27 17.90 21.52
CA THR A 83 6.32 16.84 22.53
C THR A 83 7.77 16.51 22.92
N PRO A 84 8.10 16.45 24.23
CA PRO A 84 9.43 16.04 24.68
C PRO A 84 9.83 14.62 24.21
N ASN A 85 11.14 14.38 24.07
CA ASN A 85 11.72 13.10 23.67
C ASN A 85 11.33 12.61 22.25
N THR A 86 10.90 13.53 21.38
CA THR A 86 10.77 13.29 19.94
C THR A 86 12.15 13.28 19.30
N PHE A 87 12.46 12.26 18.50
CA PHE A 87 13.66 12.27 17.66
C PHE A 87 13.39 13.14 16.43
N ILE A 88 14.26 14.12 16.18
CA ILE A 88 14.07 15.17 15.18
C ILE A 88 15.32 15.27 14.31
N SER A 89 15.13 15.48 13.01
CA SER A 89 16.22 15.64 12.04
C SER A 89 15.86 16.70 10.98
N ASN A 90 16.87 17.41 10.49
CA ASN A 90 16.74 18.46 9.47
C ASN A 90 15.88 19.68 9.87
N PHE A 91 15.90 20.05 11.14
CA PHE A 91 15.39 21.34 11.65
C PHE A 91 16.55 22.24 12.08
N GLU A 92 16.32 23.55 12.08
CA GLU A 92 17.29 24.53 12.56
C GLU A 92 17.38 24.47 14.11
N PRO A 93 18.59 24.44 14.70
CA PRO A 93 18.75 24.45 16.15
C PRO A 93 18.60 25.87 16.70
N LEU A 94 17.37 26.25 17.03
CA LEU A 94 17.03 27.58 17.54
C LEU A 94 17.43 27.73 19.02
N THR A 95 17.80 28.94 19.42
CA THR A 95 18.24 29.31 20.76
C THR A 95 17.18 30.09 21.55
N VAL A 96 17.41 30.33 22.84
CA VAL A 96 16.51 31.17 23.67
C VAL A 96 16.30 32.56 23.04
N LYS A 97 17.32 33.16 22.41
CA LYS A 97 17.21 34.45 21.72
C LYS A 97 16.26 34.39 20.53
N ASP A 98 16.34 33.33 19.73
CA ASP A 98 15.44 33.12 18.61
C ASP A 98 14.00 32.93 19.09
N ALA A 99 13.79 32.29 20.25
CA ALA A 99 12.47 32.17 20.86
C ALA A 99 11.90 33.53 21.31
N GLU A 100 12.73 34.42 21.86
CA GLU A 100 12.35 35.81 22.19
C GLU A 100 11.95 36.58 20.93
N GLU A 101 12.76 36.52 19.87
CA GLU A 101 12.48 37.17 18.58
C GLU A 101 11.19 36.64 17.92
N ILE A 102 10.93 35.33 18.00
CA ILE A 102 9.68 34.75 17.50
C ILE A 102 8.46 35.26 18.28
N ILE A 103 8.55 35.47 19.60
CA ILE A 103 7.44 35.99 20.39
C ILE A 103 7.21 37.49 20.12
N GLU A 104 8.27 38.26 19.89
CA GLU A 104 8.18 39.69 19.58
C GLU A 104 7.41 39.96 18.27
N ASP A 105 7.53 39.07 17.29
CA ASP A 105 6.64 39.03 16.12
C ASP A 105 5.27 38.42 16.49
N ALA A 106 4.48 39.19 17.25
CA ALA A 106 3.20 38.75 17.80
C ALA A 106 2.21 38.25 16.74
N ILE A 107 2.25 38.79 15.52
CA ILE A 107 1.33 38.42 14.43
C ILE A 107 1.66 37.01 13.93
N GLU A 108 2.93 36.76 13.64
CA GLU A 108 3.37 35.46 13.17
C GLU A 108 3.34 34.41 14.27
N PHE A 109 3.68 34.79 15.51
CA PHE A 109 3.55 33.92 16.67
C PHE A 109 2.12 33.43 16.87
N ASP A 110 1.11 34.30 16.64
CA ASP A 110 -0.28 33.93 16.81
C ASP A 110 -0.76 32.86 15.81
N ARG A 111 -0.05 32.66 14.69
CA ARG A 111 -0.40 31.62 13.71
C ARG A 111 -0.06 30.21 14.17
N PHE A 112 0.89 30.03 15.09
CA PHE A 112 1.21 28.71 15.62
C PHE A 112 0.04 28.09 16.39
N THR A 113 -0.01 26.75 16.42
CA THR A 113 -0.90 26.04 17.34
C THR A 113 -0.46 26.21 18.80
N GLN A 114 -1.37 25.93 19.73
CA GLN A 114 -1.10 26.06 21.16
C GLN A 114 0.08 25.23 21.66
N PRO A 115 0.30 23.97 21.23
CA PRO A 115 1.49 23.21 21.64
C PRO A 115 2.82 23.92 21.35
N VAL A 116 2.98 24.47 20.14
CA VAL A 116 4.20 25.19 19.77
C VAL A 116 4.31 26.53 20.50
N LYS A 117 3.20 27.27 20.65
CA LYS A 117 3.17 28.50 21.46
C LYS A 117 3.61 28.23 22.90
N SER A 118 3.14 27.14 23.51
CA SER A 118 3.52 26.74 24.85
C SER A 118 5.00 26.37 24.95
N LEU A 119 5.53 25.62 23.98
CA LEU A 119 6.96 25.29 23.92
C LEU A 119 7.83 26.55 23.86
N ILE A 120 7.53 27.48 22.94
CA ILE A 120 8.35 28.69 22.76
C ILE A 120 8.28 29.56 24.03
N LYS A 121 7.10 29.72 24.62
CA LYS A 121 6.94 30.43 25.90
C LYS A 121 7.71 29.78 27.03
N SER A 122 7.73 28.44 27.13
CA SER A 122 8.50 27.76 28.17
C SER A 122 10.01 27.94 27.98
N VAL A 123 10.50 27.90 26.73
CA VAL A 123 11.91 28.16 26.41
C VAL A 123 12.33 29.56 26.88
N VAL A 124 11.54 30.59 26.61
CA VAL A 124 11.82 31.97 27.04
C VAL A 124 11.71 32.13 28.55
N ALA A 125 10.73 31.49 29.19
CA ALA A 125 10.50 31.62 30.63
C ALA A 125 11.55 30.88 31.47
N GLN A 126 11.96 29.68 31.06
CA GLN A 126 12.84 28.81 31.84
C GLN A 126 14.32 29.04 31.53
N LYS A 127 14.64 29.32 30.25
CA LYS A 127 16.02 29.51 29.76
C LYS A 127 16.97 28.38 30.16
N ASP A 128 16.45 27.16 30.27
CA ASP A 128 17.14 25.96 30.76
C ASP A 128 17.55 24.99 29.64
N CYS A 129 17.28 25.34 28.39
CA CYS A 129 17.74 24.59 27.20
C CYS A 129 18.77 25.38 26.39
N THR A 130 19.71 24.68 25.77
CA THR A 130 20.62 25.29 24.78
C THR A 130 19.93 25.49 23.44
N TYR A 131 19.11 24.51 23.03
CA TYR A 131 18.44 24.51 21.73
C TYR A 131 17.00 24.00 21.82
N PHE A 132 16.16 24.48 20.92
CA PHE A 132 14.83 23.95 20.61
C PHE A 132 14.61 23.97 19.09
N VAL A 133 13.49 23.41 18.62
CA VAL A 133 13.10 23.44 17.21
C VAL A 133 11.69 23.99 17.06
N SER A 134 11.36 24.44 15.85
CA SER A 134 10.03 24.93 15.48
C SER A 134 9.63 24.35 14.13
N SER A 135 8.35 24.03 13.97
CA SER A 135 7.77 23.52 12.71
C SER A 135 8.07 24.41 11.51
N ALA A 136 8.16 25.73 11.72
CA ALA A 136 8.40 26.72 10.67
C ALA A 136 9.88 26.92 10.30
N HIS A 137 10.83 26.23 10.95
CA HIS A 137 12.26 26.47 10.79
C HIS A 137 13.02 25.19 10.39
N PRO A 138 12.92 24.78 9.11
CA PRO A 138 13.76 23.71 8.57
C PRO A 138 15.24 24.07 8.68
N ARG A 139 16.11 23.06 8.73
CA ARG A 139 17.57 23.26 8.62
C ARG A 139 17.90 24.02 7.35
N ILE A 140 18.78 25.01 7.43
CA ILE A 140 19.36 25.64 6.23
C ILE A 140 20.44 24.73 5.63
N TYR A 141 20.27 24.38 4.36
CA TYR A 141 21.21 23.58 3.57
C TYR A 141 21.48 24.30 2.25
N GLU A 142 22.76 24.54 1.93
CA GLU A 142 23.17 25.29 0.73
C GLU A 142 22.44 26.66 0.58
N GLY A 143 22.21 27.34 1.70
CA GLY A 143 21.58 28.66 1.74
C GLY A 143 20.06 28.67 1.61
N SER A 144 19.39 27.51 1.58
CA SER A 144 17.92 27.41 1.51
C SER A 144 17.35 26.47 2.59
N PRO A 145 16.10 26.67 3.04
CA PRO A 145 15.45 25.71 3.93
C PRO A 145 15.32 24.33 3.30
N SER A 146 15.71 23.29 4.05
CA SER A 146 15.58 21.91 3.62
C SER A 146 14.12 21.53 3.35
N LYS A 147 13.88 20.83 2.23
CA LYS A 147 12.57 20.24 1.88
C LYS A 147 12.37 18.84 2.48
N ASN A 148 13.27 18.39 3.35
CA ASN A 148 13.26 17.04 3.93
C ASN A 148 13.37 17.10 5.46
N MET A 149 12.50 17.90 6.09
CA MET A 149 12.30 17.89 7.54
C MET A 149 11.84 16.51 8.00
N ARG A 150 12.32 16.02 9.14
CA ARG A 150 11.97 14.69 9.63
C ARG A 150 11.80 14.63 11.13
N TYR A 151 10.86 13.81 11.59
CA TYR A 151 10.74 13.43 13.00
C TYR A 151 10.18 12.01 13.13
N LEU A 152 10.44 11.36 14.26
CA LEU A 152 9.82 10.07 14.59
C LEU A 152 8.52 10.28 15.36
N GLN A 153 7.40 10.24 14.64
CA GLN A 153 6.06 10.26 15.22
C GLN A 153 5.79 8.98 16.00
N ASN A 154 5.30 9.07 17.23
CA ASN A 154 4.83 7.89 17.95
C ASN A 154 3.59 7.30 17.27
N ARG A 155 3.53 5.98 17.13
CA ARG A 155 2.41 5.31 16.47
C ARG A 155 1.06 5.73 17.09
N PRO A 156 0.10 6.27 16.33
CA PRO A 156 -1.10 6.88 16.90
C PRO A 156 -1.95 5.93 17.75
N ASP A 157 -2.03 4.63 17.40
CA ASP A 157 -2.81 3.64 18.17
C ASP A 157 -2.18 3.29 19.53
N LEU A 158 -0.88 3.56 19.73
CA LEU A 158 -0.21 3.42 21.04
C LEU A 158 -0.55 4.59 21.97
N ILE A 159 -0.80 5.78 21.40
CA ILE A 159 -1.19 6.97 22.15
C ILE A 159 -2.72 6.94 22.41
N LYS A 160 -3.51 6.67 21.37
CA LYS A 160 -4.98 6.64 21.34
C LYS A 160 -5.52 5.25 21.69
N HIS A 161 -5.17 4.78 22.89
CA HIS A 161 -5.53 3.45 23.39
C HIS A 161 -7.05 3.27 23.54
N ARG A 162 -7.79 4.35 23.84
CA ARG A 162 -9.24 4.31 24.03
C ARG A 162 -9.98 3.99 22.74
N GLU A 163 -9.64 4.64 21.64
CA GLU A 163 -10.25 4.47 20.32
C GLU A 163 -10.00 3.05 19.80
N LYS A 164 -8.77 2.55 19.99
CA LYS A 164 -8.41 1.16 19.68
C LYS A 164 -9.28 0.17 20.47
N TYR A 165 -9.43 0.41 21.77
CA TYR A 165 -10.26 -0.43 22.65
C TYR A 165 -11.74 -0.40 22.23
N ILE A 166 -12.30 0.78 21.92
CA ILE A 166 -13.68 0.93 21.45
C ILE A 166 -13.87 0.17 20.12
N SER A 167 -12.94 0.31 19.18
CA SER A 167 -12.96 -0.42 17.90
C SER A 167 -12.95 -1.94 18.11
N GLU A 168 -12.09 -2.44 19.00
CA GLU A 168 -12.03 -3.87 19.33
C GLU A 168 -13.33 -4.35 19.97
N MET A 169 -13.82 -3.65 21.00
CA MET A 169 -15.03 -4.03 21.72
C MET A 169 -16.28 -3.95 20.84
N GLY A 170 -16.40 -2.92 20.00
CA GLY A 170 -17.49 -2.80 19.03
C GLY A 170 -17.51 -3.98 18.06
N THR A 171 -16.34 -4.33 17.51
CA THR A 171 -16.20 -5.50 16.61
C THR A 171 -16.52 -6.80 17.34
N ARG A 172 -16.03 -6.97 18.58
CA ARG A 172 -16.29 -8.15 19.43
C ARG A 172 -17.78 -8.36 19.66
N LEU A 173 -18.50 -7.30 20.05
CA LEU A 173 -19.93 -7.35 20.30
C LEU A 173 -20.71 -7.64 19.02
N TYR A 174 -20.37 -6.96 17.92
CA TYR A 174 -21.00 -7.19 16.61
C TYR A 174 -20.88 -8.64 16.14
N ARG A 175 -19.69 -9.23 16.29
CA ARG A 175 -19.41 -10.62 15.87
C ARG A 175 -19.72 -11.66 16.95
N LYS A 176 -20.18 -11.23 18.13
CA LYS A 176 -20.40 -12.08 19.31
C LYS A 176 -19.17 -12.94 19.66
N THR A 177 -17.97 -12.36 19.51
CA THR A 177 -16.71 -13.06 19.79
C THR A 177 -16.52 -13.25 21.30
N PRO A 178 -16.34 -14.49 21.81
CA PRO A 178 -16.14 -14.75 23.24
C PRO A 178 -14.94 -14.01 23.82
N ALA A 179 -15.00 -13.66 25.12
CA ALA A 179 -13.99 -12.83 25.78
C ALA A 179 -12.58 -13.44 25.77
N ASP A 180 -12.46 -14.77 25.77
CA ASP A 180 -11.19 -15.52 25.71
C ASP A 180 -10.62 -15.65 24.29
N LYS A 181 -11.34 -15.16 23.27
CA LYS A 181 -10.93 -15.22 21.86
C LYS A 181 -10.47 -13.85 21.34
N PRO A 182 -9.48 -13.81 20.42
CA PRO A 182 -9.04 -12.55 19.82
C PRO A 182 -10.07 -12.02 18.81
N VAL A 183 -10.10 -10.70 18.64
CA VAL A 183 -10.86 -10.06 17.55
C VAL A 183 -9.97 -9.98 16.31
N LEU A 184 -10.29 -10.78 15.30
CA LEU A 184 -9.53 -10.81 14.05
C LEU A 184 -9.92 -9.64 13.13
N LYS A 185 -8.95 -8.92 12.58
CA LYS A 185 -9.16 -7.80 11.64
C LYS A 185 -8.43 -8.06 10.31
N PRO A 186 -8.94 -8.98 9.45
CA PRO A 186 -8.34 -9.21 8.15
C PRO A 186 -8.53 -8.00 7.22
N VAL A 187 -7.72 -7.91 6.17
CA VAL A 187 -7.91 -6.96 5.07
C VAL A 187 -9.25 -7.26 4.38
N ASN A 188 -10.05 -6.23 4.15
CA ASN A 188 -11.35 -6.32 3.48
C ASN A 188 -11.32 -5.85 2.02
N ALA A 189 -10.49 -4.86 1.71
CA ALA A 189 -10.35 -4.29 0.37
C ALA A 189 -8.91 -3.80 0.19
N VAL A 190 -8.42 -3.84 -1.06
CA VAL A 190 -7.11 -3.33 -1.43
C VAL A 190 -7.29 -2.24 -2.48
N LEU A 191 -6.88 -1.02 -2.14
CA LEU A 191 -6.92 0.13 -3.02
C LEU A 191 -5.55 0.79 -3.05
N THR A 192 -4.88 0.74 -4.20
CA THR A 192 -3.59 1.38 -4.35
C THR A 192 -3.74 2.86 -4.70
N GLY A 193 -2.75 3.67 -4.35
CA GLY A 193 -2.67 5.07 -4.77
C GLY A 193 -1.84 5.17 -6.04
N ARG A 194 -2.28 6.00 -6.99
CA ARG A 194 -1.47 6.37 -8.16
C ARG A 194 -1.14 7.84 -8.13
N ARG A 195 0.15 8.16 -8.22
CA ARG A 195 0.59 9.54 -8.39
C ARG A 195 0.53 9.92 -9.87
N ASN A 196 -0.53 10.62 -10.24
CA ASN A 196 -0.72 11.15 -11.57
C ASN A 196 -0.08 12.54 -11.72
N ASN A 197 0.38 12.85 -12.93
CA ASN A 197 0.89 14.18 -13.29
C ASN A 197 0.42 14.61 -14.68
N PRO A 198 0.19 15.92 -14.89
CA PRO A 198 -0.04 16.51 -16.20
C PRO A 198 1.27 16.49 -17.00
N PRO A 199 1.23 16.81 -18.30
CA PRO A 199 2.44 17.09 -19.05
C PRO A 199 3.13 18.34 -18.49
N GLU A 200 4.44 18.26 -18.26
CA GLU A 200 5.29 19.39 -17.89
C GLU A 200 6.55 19.40 -18.76
N LYS A 201 7.36 20.46 -18.71
CA LYS A 201 8.62 20.52 -19.46
C LYS A 201 9.51 19.32 -19.05
N ASN A 202 9.84 18.47 -20.02
CA ASN A 202 10.61 17.23 -19.85
C ASN A 202 9.94 16.14 -18.99
N VAL A 203 8.63 16.24 -18.73
CA VAL A 203 7.88 15.22 -17.99
C VAL A 203 6.66 14.84 -18.82
N ARG A 204 6.62 13.58 -19.26
CA ARG A 204 5.47 13.02 -20.00
C ARG A 204 4.26 12.83 -19.07
N PRO A 205 3.04 12.95 -19.59
CA PRO A 205 1.82 12.80 -18.81
C PRO A 205 1.67 11.37 -18.28
N LEU A 206 1.05 11.26 -17.10
CA LEU A 206 0.56 10.00 -16.52
C LEU A 206 -0.86 10.12 -15.96
N ALA A 207 -1.49 11.28 -16.08
CA ALA A 207 -2.85 11.54 -15.59
C ALA A 207 -3.96 11.00 -16.50
N VAL A 208 -3.84 9.74 -16.94
CA VAL A 208 -4.85 9.06 -17.79
C VAL A 208 -5.95 8.35 -16.99
N TYR A 209 -5.75 8.20 -15.68
CA TYR A 209 -6.71 7.59 -14.78
C TYR A 209 -7.79 8.58 -14.36
N ASN A 210 -9.03 8.09 -14.30
CA ASN A 210 -10.13 8.77 -13.62
C ASN A 210 -9.99 8.64 -12.08
N PRO A 211 -10.91 9.17 -11.26
CA PRO A 211 -10.79 9.12 -9.81
C PRO A 211 -10.53 7.73 -9.21
N ILE A 212 -11.20 6.69 -9.73
CA ILE A 212 -11.08 5.32 -9.25
C ILE A 212 -11.14 4.33 -10.41
N HIS A 213 -10.11 3.52 -10.55
CA HIS A 213 -10.06 2.41 -11.50
C HIS A 213 -10.15 1.06 -10.80
N TYR A 214 -10.63 0.06 -11.53
CA TYR A 214 -10.54 -1.35 -11.20
C TYR A 214 -9.74 -2.04 -12.29
N GLN A 215 -8.73 -2.82 -11.92
CA GLN A 215 -7.96 -3.62 -12.84
C GLN A 215 -8.09 -5.09 -12.46
N GLU A 216 -8.34 -5.92 -13.46
CA GLU A 216 -8.21 -7.36 -13.31
C GLU A 216 -6.72 -7.71 -13.06
N LEU A 217 -6.47 -8.91 -12.52
CA LEU A 217 -5.13 -9.26 -12.06
C LEU A 217 -4.02 -9.12 -13.12
N PRO A 218 -4.23 -9.46 -14.42
CA PRO A 218 -3.24 -9.23 -15.47
C PRO A 218 -2.78 -7.76 -15.55
N GLU A 219 -3.71 -6.83 -15.73
CA GLU A 219 -3.43 -5.39 -15.84
C GLU A 219 -2.87 -4.82 -14.54
N LEU A 220 -3.41 -5.24 -13.39
CA LEU A 220 -2.92 -4.84 -12.08
C LEU A 220 -1.45 -5.25 -11.89
N PHE A 221 -1.07 -6.44 -12.33
CA PHE A 221 0.30 -6.92 -12.22
C PHE A 221 1.25 -6.26 -13.21
N MET A 222 0.78 -5.78 -14.37
CA MET A 222 1.60 -4.88 -15.20
C MET A 222 1.98 -3.61 -14.45
N ASP A 223 1.06 -3.07 -13.65
CA ASP A 223 1.32 -1.90 -12.83
C ASP A 223 2.19 -2.19 -11.62
N PHE A 224 2.01 -3.33 -10.96
CA PHE A 224 2.83 -3.72 -9.82
C PHE A 224 4.26 -4.09 -10.20
N VAL A 225 4.49 -4.61 -11.40
CA VAL A 225 5.84 -4.83 -11.94
C VAL A 225 6.56 -3.50 -12.14
N CYS A 226 5.85 -2.46 -12.56
CA CYS A 226 6.44 -1.19 -12.97
C CYS A 226 6.47 -0.10 -11.89
N SER A 227 5.42 0.05 -11.10
CA SER A 227 5.25 1.12 -10.09
C SER A 227 5.68 2.50 -10.62
N LEU A 228 4.95 3.00 -11.62
CA LEU A 228 5.33 4.17 -12.41
C LEU A 228 5.18 5.50 -11.64
N THR A 229 6.10 6.43 -11.91
CA THR A 229 6.11 7.78 -11.33
C THR A 229 6.63 8.83 -12.32
N GLY A 230 6.03 10.02 -12.33
CA GLY A 230 6.46 11.14 -13.18
C GLY A 230 7.63 11.97 -12.64
N LYS A 231 8.02 11.79 -11.37
CA LYS A 231 9.00 12.68 -10.68
C LYS A 231 10.48 12.33 -10.92
N SER A 232 10.78 11.24 -11.60
CA SER A 232 12.15 10.84 -11.95
C SER A 232 12.14 10.11 -13.30
N PRO A 233 11.89 10.84 -14.40
CA PRO A 233 11.72 10.25 -15.72
C PRO A 233 12.97 9.47 -16.13
N SER A 234 12.76 8.31 -16.76
CA SER A 234 13.82 7.54 -17.40
C SER A 234 14.21 8.18 -18.74
N THR A 235 15.26 7.70 -19.38
CA THR A 235 15.63 8.14 -20.74
C THR A 235 14.54 7.85 -21.77
N THR A 236 13.64 6.91 -21.49
CA THR A 236 12.58 6.42 -22.39
C THR A 236 11.16 6.90 -22.01
N GLY A 237 10.96 7.56 -20.86
CA GLY A 237 9.63 8.03 -20.45
C GLY A 237 9.46 8.13 -18.94
N ALA A 238 8.38 7.56 -18.40
CA ALA A 238 8.12 7.53 -16.97
C ALA A 238 9.27 6.87 -16.17
N GLY A 239 9.43 7.30 -14.91
CA GLY A 239 10.26 6.62 -13.94
C GLY A 239 9.55 5.38 -13.39
N SER A 240 10.33 4.44 -12.85
CA SER A 240 9.85 3.25 -12.15
C SER A 240 10.44 3.21 -10.74
N GLU A 241 9.59 2.93 -9.74
CA GLU A 241 10.03 2.66 -8.36
C GLU A 241 10.43 1.18 -8.15
N GLY A 242 10.45 0.39 -9.24
CA GLY A 242 10.63 -1.05 -9.22
C GLY A 242 9.40 -1.81 -8.72
N ALA A 243 9.44 -3.14 -8.81
CA ALA A 243 8.32 -4.00 -8.43
C ALA A 243 7.79 -3.65 -7.03
N LEU A 244 6.47 -3.45 -6.93
CA LEU A 244 5.75 -3.16 -5.67
C LEU A 244 6.29 -1.95 -4.91
N THR A 245 6.86 -0.95 -5.60
CA THR A 245 7.59 0.20 -5.02
C THR A 245 8.76 -0.19 -4.11
N LYS A 246 9.31 -1.41 -4.29
CA LYS A 246 10.38 -1.97 -3.45
C LYS A 246 11.75 -2.00 -4.12
N GLY A 247 11.92 -1.37 -5.29
CA GLY A 247 13.21 -1.33 -6.00
C GLY A 247 14.40 -0.95 -5.11
N PRO A 248 14.31 0.13 -4.29
CA PRO A 248 15.39 0.52 -3.37
C PRO A 248 15.54 -0.36 -2.12
N PHE A 249 14.60 -1.27 -1.84
CA PHE A 249 14.47 -1.98 -0.57
C PHE A 249 14.53 -3.50 -0.71
N ASN A 250 14.67 -4.01 -1.93
CA ASN A 250 14.76 -5.44 -2.20
C ASN A 250 16.18 -5.80 -2.67
N ALA A 251 16.92 -6.50 -1.81
CA ALA A 251 18.25 -7.00 -2.11
C ALA A 251 18.24 -8.35 -2.87
N LEU A 252 17.05 -8.91 -3.12
CA LEU A 252 16.84 -10.17 -3.82
C LEU A 252 16.18 -9.91 -5.19
N SER A 253 15.97 -10.97 -5.96
CA SER A 253 15.22 -10.86 -7.21
C SER A 253 13.78 -10.39 -6.95
N PRO A 254 13.29 -9.35 -7.65
CA PRO A 254 11.92 -8.87 -7.49
C PRO A 254 10.86 -9.89 -7.90
N VAL A 255 11.22 -10.90 -8.70
CA VAL A 255 10.27 -11.93 -9.18
C VAL A 255 9.67 -12.74 -8.02
N THR A 256 10.43 -12.99 -6.96
CA THR A 256 9.96 -13.73 -5.77
C THR A 256 8.86 -12.95 -5.05
N ASP A 257 9.03 -11.64 -4.91
CA ASP A 257 8.01 -10.76 -4.31
C ASP A 257 6.75 -10.68 -5.18
N LEU A 258 6.92 -10.59 -6.50
CA LEU A 258 5.80 -10.58 -7.44
C LEU A 258 5.04 -11.91 -7.45
N ASN A 259 5.73 -13.05 -7.42
CA ASN A 259 5.09 -14.37 -7.28
C ASN A 259 4.28 -14.46 -5.98
N ASN A 260 4.87 -14.05 -4.85
CA ASN A 260 4.20 -14.06 -3.55
C ASN A 260 2.96 -13.15 -3.53
N ALA A 261 3.08 -11.95 -4.09
CA ALA A 261 1.97 -11.02 -4.24
C ALA A 261 0.87 -11.63 -5.13
N LEU A 262 1.23 -12.20 -6.28
CA LEU A 262 0.27 -12.75 -7.23
C LEU A 262 -0.54 -13.89 -6.63
N VAL A 263 0.13 -14.86 -6.00
CA VAL A 263 -0.55 -15.95 -5.29
C VAL A 263 -1.44 -15.40 -4.17
N SER A 264 -0.99 -14.37 -3.45
CA SER A 264 -1.81 -13.71 -2.43
C SER A 264 -3.10 -13.11 -3.03
N TYR A 265 -3.04 -12.44 -4.17
CA TYR A 265 -4.24 -11.88 -4.81
C TYR A 265 -5.18 -12.96 -5.33
N ILE A 266 -4.65 -13.97 -6.03
CA ILE A 266 -5.44 -15.08 -6.59
C ILE A 266 -6.16 -15.84 -5.48
N ILE A 267 -5.45 -16.20 -4.40
CA ILE A 267 -6.00 -17.08 -3.36
C ILE A 267 -7.01 -16.38 -2.44
N THR A 268 -6.81 -15.09 -2.20
CA THR A 268 -7.74 -14.25 -1.41
C THR A 268 -8.93 -13.79 -2.26
N GLY A 269 -8.78 -13.72 -3.59
CA GLY A 269 -9.78 -13.14 -4.48
C GLY A 269 -9.97 -11.64 -4.26
N TYR A 270 -8.94 -10.92 -3.80
CA TYR A 270 -9.02 -9.48 -3.62
C TYR A 270 -9.02 -8.73 -4.95
N SER A 271 -9.91 -7.75 -5.06
CA SER A 271 -10.04 -6.87 -6.21
C SER A 271 -8.95 -5.79 -6.22
N GLY A 272 -8.35 -5.55 -7.39
CA GLY A 272 -7.33 -4.52 -7.59
C GLY A 272 -7.93 -3.17 -7.96
N PHE A 273 -8.36 -2.39 -6.97
CA PHE A 273 -8.76 -1.00 -7.22
C PHE A 273 -7.57 -0.05 -7.07
N SER A 274 -7.61 1.08 -7.77
CA SER A 274 -6.65 2.16 -7.60
C SER A 274 -7.33 3.53 -7.58
N SER A 275 -6.74 4.49 -6.87
CA SER A 275 -7.26 5.86 -6.74
C SER A 275 -6.26 6.90 -7.23
N ALA A 276 -6.77 7.93 -7.89
CA ALA A 276 -5.95 9.02 -8.40
C ALA A 276 -5.51 9.97 -7.29
N ALA A 277 -4.20 10.24 -7.22
CA ALA A 277 -3.60 11.28 -6.42
C ALA A 277 -2.80 12.25 -7.31
N GLY A 278 -2.68 13.49 -6.88
CA GLY A 278 -2.08 14.58 -7.65
C GLY A 278 -3.07 15.16 -8.67
N TRP A 279 -3.38 14.41 -9.72
CA TRP A 279 -4.15 14.89 -10.87
C TRP A 279 -5.14 13.87 -11.45
N VAL A 280 -6.21 14.36 -12.07
CA VAL A 280 -7.15 13.60 -12.91
C VAL A 280 -7.24 14.31 -14.27
N GLY A 281 -6.64 13.72 -15.30
CA GLY A 281 -6.35 14.45 -16.52
C GLY A 281 -5.39 15.63 -16.32
N PRO A 282 -5.07 16.38 -17.39
CA PRO A 282 -4.18 17.53 -17.31
C PRO A 282 -4.77 18.75 -16.57
N ASN A 283 -6.09 18.80 -16.34
CA ASN A 283 -6.79 20.03 -15.93
C ASN A 283 -7.26 20.02 -14.47
N TYR A 284 -7.39 18.85 -13.83
CA TYR A 284 -7.90 18.77 -12.45
C TYR A 284 -6.83 18.33 -11.46
N LYS A 285 -6.36 19.28 -10.65
CA LYS A 285 -5.49 18.99 -9.51
C LYS A 285 -6.35 18.53 -8.33
N VAL A 286 -6.13 17.29 -7.89
CA VAL A 286 -6.88 16.62 -6.82
C VAL A 286 -6.06 16.39 -5.55
N ASN A 287 -4.74 16.61 -5.57
CA ASN A 287 -3.84 16.35 -4.44
C ASN A 287 -4.12 14.98 -3.79
N HIS A 288 -4.62 14.96 -2.55
CA HIS A 288 -5.03 13.75 -1.83
C HIS A 288 -6.54 13.72 -1.54
N ASP A 289 -7.34 14.59 -2.16
CA ASP A 289 -8.78 14.72 -1.87
C ASP A 289 -9.52 13.40 -2.12
N ILE A 290 -9.19 12.72 -3.23
CA ILE A 290 -9.76 11.40 -3.57
C ILE A 290 -9.19 10.32 -2.64
N SER A 291 -7.89 10.38 -2.32
CA SER A 291 -7.25 9.43 -1.40
C SER A 291 -7.92 9.43 -0.02
N LEU A 292 -8.31 10.62 0.49
CA LEU A 292 -9.02 10.76 1.75
C LEU A 292 -10.47 10.26 1.67
N LEU A 293 -11.10 10.35 0.50
CA LEU A 293 -12.47 9.90 0.26
C LEU A 293 -12.58 8.37 0.20
N VAL A 294 -11.57 7.67 -0.33
CA VAL A 294 -11.59 6.20 -0.49
C VAL A 294 -12.04 5.44 0.76
N PRO A 295 -11.42 5.60 1.94
CA PRO A 295 -11.86 4.86 3.12
C PRO A 295 -13.26 5.27 3.59
N GLU A 296 -13.68 6.52 3.37
CA GLU A 296 -15.03 6.97 3.69
C GLU A 296 -16.07 6.31 2.78
N LEU A 297 -15.74 6.13 1.51
CA LEU A 297 -16.61 5.47 0.55
C LEU A 297 -16.68 3.96 0.79
N TRP A 298 -15.53 3.27 0.81
CA TRP A 298 -15.45 1.81 0.92
C TRP A 298 -16.03 1.27 2.22
N SER A 299 -15.83 1.96 3.35
CA SER A 299 -16.41 1.56 4.64
C SER A 299 -17.93 1.65 4.69
N ARG A 300 -18.54 2.37 3.74
CA ARG A 300 -19.99 2.55 3.64
C ARG A 300 -20.61 1.71 2.53
N LEU A 301 -19.83 0.92 1.78
CA LEU A 301 -20.35 -0.06 0.82
C LEU A 301 -20.73 -1.36 1.54
N ARG A 302 -21.81 -2.01 1.08
CA ARG A 302 -22.01 -3.42 1.43
C ARG A 302 -20.98 -4.28 0.71
N THR A 303 -20.76 -5.50 1.21
CA THR A 303 -19.77 -6.41 0.64
C THR A 303 -20.05 -6.79 -0.81
N ASP A 304 -21.32 -6.98 -1.19
CA ASP A 304 -21.75 -7.20 -2.57
C ASP A 304 -21.50 -5.95 -3.44
N GLU A 305 -21.76 -4.76 -2.91
CA GLU A 305 -21.56 -3.49 -3.64
C GLU A 305 -20.08 -3.17 -3.91
N ALA A 306 -19.18 -3.71 -3.09
CA ALA A 306 -17.74 -3.57 -3.25
C ALA A 306 -17.13 -4.59 -4.25
N ASP A 307 -17.92 -5.58 -4.70
CA ASP A 307 -17.48 -6.57 -5.68
C ASP A 307 -17.46 -5.95 -7.10
N PRO A 308 -16.32 -5.97 -7.82
CA PRO A 308 -16.25 -5.47 -9.19
C PRO A 308 -17.22 -6.18 -10.13
N LYS A 309 -17.55 -7.47 -9.91
CA LYS A 309 -18.55 -8.19 -10.73
C LYS A 309 -19.92 -7.53 -10.61
N PHE A 310 -20.35 -7.28 -9.38
CA PHE A 310 -21.58 -6.53 -9.12
C PHE A 310 -21.53 -5.15 -9.78
N MET A 311 -20.41 -4.44 -9.65
CA MET A 311 -20.26 -3.11 -10.24
C MET A 311 -20.35 -3.13 -11.78
N MET A 312 -19.74 -4.12 -12.45
CA MET A 312 -19.81 -4.28 -13.90
C MET A 312 -21.23 -4.62 -14.36
N GLU A 313 -21.89 -5.61 -13.73
CA GLU A 313 -23.27 -6.01 -14.05
C GLU A 313 -24.27 -4.85 -13.93
N HIS A 314 -24.02 -3.92 -13.00
CA HIS A 314 -24.88 -2.78 -12.75
C HIS A 314 -24.45 -1.50 -13.50
N GLY A 315 -23.43 -1.56 -14.37
CA GLY A 315 -22.93 -0.41 -15.13
C GLY A 315 -22.30 0.70 -14.27
N LEU A 316 -21.77 0.33 -13.11
CA LEU A 316 -21.02 1.20 -12.20
C LEU A 316 -19.54 1.26 -12.59
N LEU A 317 -19.05 0.25 -13.31
CA LEU A 317 -17.75 0.24 -13.96
C LEU A 317 -17.90 0.19 -15.48
N GLU A 318 -17.05 0.92 -16.19
CA GLU A 318 -16.93 0.92 -17.66
C GLU A 318 -15.53 0.43 -18.03
N LYS A 319 -15.44 -0.54 -18.95
CA LYS A 319 -14.17 -1.04 -19.47
C LYS A 319 -13.55 -0.03 -20.44
N LEU A 320 -12.25 0.21 -20.35
CA LEU A 320 -11.52 0.91 -21.39
C LEU A 320 -11.11 -0.07 -22.48
N GLU A 321 -11.27 0.34 -23.74
CA GLU A 321 -10.95 -0.48 -24.90
C GLU A 321 -9.81 0.13 -25.70
N ASP A 322 -9.05 -0.72 -26.37
CA ASP A 322 -8.05 -0.26 -27.33
C ASP A 322 -8.70 0.49 -28.49
N PHE A 323 -8.04 1.52 -29.00
CA PHE A 323 -8.52 2.29 -30.14
C PHE A 323 -7.37 2.74 -31.05
N GLU A 324 -7.69 3.26 -32.23
CA GLU A 324 -6.71 3.81 -33.16
C GLU A 324 -6.69 5.35 -33.06
N HIS A 325 -5.50 5.94 -33.02
CA HIS A 325 -5.30 7.38 -33.09
C HIS A 325 -4.10 7.69 -33.99
N ASN A 326 -4.28 8.51 -35.03
CA ASN A 326 -3.24 8.87 -35.99
C ASN A 326 -2.49 7.64 -36.58
N GLY A 327 -3.21 6.57 -36.92
CA GLY A 327 -2.64 5.35 -37.49
C GLY A 327 -1.86 4.47 -36.51
N LYS A 328 -1.90 4.78 -35.20
CA LYS A 328 -1.27 3.99 -34.13
C LYS A 328 -2.33 3.39 -33.21
N LYS A 329 -2.12 2.13 -32.83
CA LYS A 329 -2.94 1.46 -31.82
C LYS A 329 -2.59 2.00 -30.43
N VAL A 330 -3.61 2.41 -29.68
CA VAL A 330 -3.53 2.89 -28.31
C VAL A 330 -4.04 1.78 -27.39
N LEU A 331 -3.17 1.25 -26.52
CA LEU A 331 -3.48 0.11 -25.64
C LEU A 331 -4.19 0.55 -24.35
N ALA A 332 -5.30 1.27 -24.48
CA ALA A 332 -6.03 1.81 -23.33
C ALA A 332 -6.71 0.73 -22.48
N SER A 333 -6.90 -0.48 -23.02
CA SER A 333 -7.40 -1.64 -22.26
C SER A 333 -6.53 -2.01 -21.05
N ARG A 334 -5.22 -1.67 -21.08
CA ARG A 334 -4.31 -1.89 -19.94
C ARG A 334 -4.69 -1.10 -18.69
N LEU A 335 -5.53 -0.07 -18.83
CA LEU A 335 -6.05 0.72 -17.70
C LEU A 335 -7.25 0.04 -17.00
N GLY A 336 -7.72 -1.09 -17.52
CA GLY A 336 -8.83 -1.87 -16.96
C GLY A 336 -10.18 -1.16 -17.09
N TYR A 337 -10.86 -1.03 -15.96
CA TYR A 337 -12.16 -0.41 -15.82
C TYR A 337 -12.07 0.86 -15.00
N ARG A 338 -13.05 1.75 -15.19
CA ARG A 338 -13.15 3.00 -14.45
C ARG A 338 -14.55 3.21 -13.89
N ILE A 339 -14.68 3.97 -12.80
CA ILE A 339 -15.99 4.30 -12.25
C ILE A 339 -16.81 5.18 -13.21
N THR A 340 -18.12 4.99 -13.25
CA THR A 340 -19.05 5.76 -14.10
C THR A 340 -19.76 6.87 -13.33
N ALA A 341 -20.50 7.74 -14.04
CA ALA A 341 -21.41 8.69 -13.40
C ALA A 341 -22.48 7.99 -12.54
N LYS A 342 -22.88 6.76 -12.91
CA LYS A 342 -23.82 5.94 -12.14
C LYS A 342 -23.21 5.49 -10.81
N PHE A 343 -21.92 5.12 -10.79
CA PHE A 343 -21.18 4.87 -9.54
C PHE A 343 -21.18 6.12 -8.66
N ALA A 344 -20.80 7.27 -9.23
CA ALA A 344 -20.75 8.53 -8.51
C ALA A 344 -22.10 8.84 -7.84
N ARG A 345 -23.18 8.84 -8.62
CA ARG A 345 -24.55 9.07 -8.13
C ARG A 345 -24.95 8.13 -7.00
N ASN A 346 -24.70 6.82 -7.17
CA ASN A 346 -25.19 5.80 -6.26
C ASN A 346 -24.42 5.74 -4.94
N PHE A 347 -23.09 5.90 -4.98
CA PHE A 347 -22.25 5.65 -3.82
C PHE A 347 -21.70 6.93 -3.17
N LEU A 348 -21.41 7.97 -3.95
CA LEU A 348 -21.02 9.26 -3.35
C LEU A 348 -22.18 9.93 -2.61
N GLY A 349 -23.42 9.56 -2.92
CA GLY A 349 -24.60 9.98 -2.18
C GLY A 349 -24.65 9.48 -0.72
N ARG A 350 -23.69 8.66 -0.29
CA ARG A 350 -23.49 8.28 1.13
C ARG A 350 -22.59 9.24 1.88
N VAL A 351 -21.94 10.17 1.17
CA VAL A 351 -20.99 11.15 1.72
C VAL A 351 -21.44 12.58 1.41
N PHE A 352 -21.85 12.84 0.17
CA PHE A 352 -22.19 14.16 -0.34
C PHE A 352 -23.69 14.33 -0.56
N GLU A 353 -24.18 15.55 -0.36
CA GLU A 353 -25.60 15.91 -0.57
C GLU A 353 -25.96 15.95 -2.06
N ASN A 354 -25.03 16.40 -2.90
CA ASN A 354 -25.18 16.43 -4.36
C ASN A 354 -24.08 15.58 -5.02
N PRO A 355 -24.26 14.25 -5.12
CA PRO A 355 -23.23 13.35 -5.63
C PRO A 355 -22.90 13.55 -7.12
N ASP A 356 -23.88 13.97 -7.93
CA ASP A 356 -23.69 14.19 -9.37
C ASP A 356 -22.72 15.36 -9.67
N ALA A 357 -22.54 16.29 -8.73
CA ALA A 357 -21.65 17.43 -8.90
C ALA A 357 -20.17 17.14 -8.55
N VAL A 358 -19.89 16.05 -7.81
CA VAL A 358 -18.57 15.78 -7.25
C VAL A 358 -17.56 15.50 -8.36
N PHE A 359 -17.86 14.56 -9.24
CA PHE A 359 -17.06 14.26 -10.43
C PHE A 359 -17.85 14.63 -11.68
N ASN A 360 -17.37 15.66 -12.38
CA ASN A 360 -17.95 16.03 -13.67
C ASN A 360 -17.48 15.06 -14.76
N GLU A 361 -18.05 15.20 -15.96
CA GLU A 361 -17.77 14.27 -17.06
C GLU A 361 -16.29 14.23 -17.44
N GLU A 362 -15.61 15.38 -17.48
CA GLU A 362 -14.17 15.45 -17.79
C GLU A 362 -13.28 14.75 -16.76
N MET A 363 -13.66 14.73 -15.47
CA MET A 363 -12.94 13.95 -14.46
C MET A 363 -13.21 12.46 -14.63
N LEU A 364 -14.45 12.06 -14.93
CA LEU A 364 -14.82 10.66 -15.16
C LEU A 364 -14.23 10.11 -16.45
N LYS A 365 -14.01 10.98 -17.44
CA LYS A 365 -13.45 10.71 -18.77
C LYS A 365 -12.29 11.65 -19.08
N PRO A 366 -11.08 11.41 -18.50
CA PRO A 366 -9.93 12.29 -18.66
C PRO A 366 -9.52 12.57 -20.12
N GLU A 367 -9.84 11.67 -21.04
CA GLU A 367 -9.63 11.83 -22.49
C GLU A 367 -10.34 13.07 -23.07
N LEU A 368 -11.44 13.53 -22.45
CA LEU A 368 -12.16 14.74 -22.88
C LEU A 368 -11.38 16.03 -22.59
N GLN A 369 -10.42 15.98 -21.67
CA GLN A 369 -9.58 17.13 -21.33
C GLN A 369 -8.47 17.37 -22.38
N GLY A 370 -8.22 16.38 -23.25
CA GLY A 370 -7.22 16.44 -24.31
C GLY A 370 -6.82 15.04 -24.79
N LEU A 371 -7.38 14.61 -25.93
CA LEU A 371 -7.17 13.26 -26.45
C LEU A 371 -5.69 12.96 -26.74
N ASP A 372 -4.93 13.90 -27.33
CA ASP A 372 -3.50 13.70 -27.60
C ASP A 372 -2.69 13.50 -26.32
N VAL A 373 -3.03 14.22 -25.24
CA VAL A 373 -2.38 14.08 -23.93
C VAL A 373 -2.71 12.73 -23.31
N PHE A 374 -3.96 12.27 -23.45
CA PHE A 374 -4.39 10.96 -23.00
C PHE A 374 -3.64 9.84 -23.75
N VAL A 375 -3.55 9.94 -25.08
CA VAL A 375 -2.85 8.97 -25.93
C VAL A 375 -1.35 8.92 -25.60
N ASP A 376 -0.69 10.06 -25.41
CA ASP A 376 0.71 10.11 -24.98
C ASP A 376 0.90 9.48 -23.60
N GLY A 377 -0.03 9.73 -22.66
CA GLY A 377 0.02 9.14 -21.33
C GLY A 377 -0.13 7.61 -21.32
N VAL A 378 -1.05 7.07 -22.13
CA VAL A 378 -1.19 5.61 -22.30
C VAL A 378 0.08 5.03 -22.95
N SER A 379 0.60 5.69 -23.98
CA SER A 379 1.84 5.25 -24.65
C SER A 379 3.02 5.25 -23.69
N ASN A 380 3.15 6.28 -22.85
CA ASN A 380 4.17 6.38 -21.81
C ASN A 380 4.10 5.23 -20.80
N ILE A 381 2.89 4.79 -20.41
CA ILE A 381 2.70 3.61 -19.56
C ILE A 381 3.16 2.33 -20.29
N VAL A 382 2.73 2.13 -21.53
CA VAL A 382 3.06 0.92 -22.32
C VAL A 382 4.56 0.81 -22.58
N GLU A 383 5.19 1.90 -22.99
CA GLU A 383 6.64 1.97 -23.21
C GLU A 383 7.39 1.68 -21.91
N ALA A 384 6.90 2.18 -20.78
CA ALA A 384 7.48 1.91 -19.48
C ALA A 384 7.33 0.44 -19.05
N GLN A 385 6.17 -0.15 -19.30
CA GLN A 385 5.92 -1.57 -19.10
C GLN A 385 6.88 -2.43 -19.93
N GLN A 386 7.14 -2.05 -21.18
CA GLN A 386 8.05 -2.78 -22.05
C GLN A 386 9.48 -2.81 -21.49
N TRP A 387 10.11 -1.65 -21.25
CA TRP A 387 11.51 -1.64 -20.83
C TRP A 387 11.73 -2.21 -19.44
N VAL A 388 10.76 -2.07 -18.53
CA VAL A 388 10.79 -2.72 -17.21
C VAL A 388 10.71 -4.24 -17.39
N ALA A 389 9.76 -4.75 -18.17
CA ALA A 389 9.64 -6.19 -18.40
C ALA A 389 10.88 -6.79 -19.05
N GLU A 390 11.47 -6.11 -20.05
CA GLU A 390 12.73 -6.51 -20.68
C GLU A 390 13.88 -6.70 -19.68
N SER A 391 13.89 -5.97 -18.55
CA SER A 391 14.94 -6.11 -17.54
C SER A 391 14.98 -7.51 -16.91
N TYR A 392 13.81 -8.15 -16.71
CA TYR A 392 13.69 -9.51 -16.18
C TYR A 392 14.22 -10.58 -17.15
N PHE A 393 14.19 -10.28 -18.47
CA PHE A 393 14.82 -11.13 -19.47
C PHE A 393 16.33 -10.92 -19.52
N LYS A 394 16.78 -9.67 -19.38
CA LYS A 394 18.20 -9.30 -19.42
C LYS A 394 18.98 -9.89 -18.24
N ASP A 395 18.38 -9.95 -17.05
CA ASP A 395 19.02 -10.52 -15.86
C ASP A 395 18.70 -12.00 -15.62
N GLY A 396 17.86 -12.61 -16.47
CA GLY A 396 17.45 -14.02 -16.40
C GLY A 396 16.42 -14.32 -15.31
N SER A 397 15.96 -13.34 -14.54
CA SER A 397 14.98 -13.53 -13.47
C SER A 397 13.60 -13.96 -13.94
N ILE A 398 13.30 -13.81 -15.23
CA ILE A 398 12.11 -14.37 -15.89
C ILE A 398 11.95 -15.88 -15.64
N GLU A 399 13.04 -16.62 -15.47
CA GLU A 399 12.99 -18.06 -15.19
C GLU A 399 12.44 -18.38 -13.79
N GLY A 400 12.48 -17.41 -12.88
CA GLY A 400 11.84 -17.52 -11.57
C GLY A 400 10.36 -17.12 -11.55
N ALA A 401 9.81 -16.57 -12.64
CA ALA A 401 8.42 -16.14 -12.67
C ALA A 401 7.46 -17.33 -12.71
N CYS A 402 6.45 -17.34 -11.82
CA CYS A 402 5.36 -18.31 -11.91
C CYS A 402 4.59 -18.13 -13.24
N PRO A 403 3.87 -19.16 -13.73
CA PRO A 403 3.25 -19.13 -15.06
C PRO A 403 2.42 -17.87 -15.39
N PRO A 404 1.50 -17.39 -14.54
CA PRO A 404 0.76 -16.17 -14.84
C PRO A 404 1.66 -14.92 -14.92
N LEU A 405 2.68 -14.80 -14.05
CA LEU A 405 3.61 -13.67 -14.10
C LEU A 405 4.50 -13.73 -15.36
N LYS A 406 4.96 -14.93 -15.74
CA LYS A 406 5.74 -15.15 -16.96
C LYS A 406 4.95 -14.69 -18.19
N ALA A 407 3.67 -15.04 -18.28
CA ALA A 407 2.80 -14.58 -19.36
C ALA A 407 2.72 -13.04 -19.44
N ILE A 408 2.55 -12.36 -18.30
CA ILE A 408 2.49 -10.90 -18.26
C ILE A 408 3.80 -10.25 -18.67
N LEU A 409 4.94 -10.73 -18.17
CA LEU A 409 6.25 -10.19 -18.54
C LEU A 409 6.53 -10.36 -20.04
N HIS A 410 6.17 -11.50 -20.64
CA HIS A 410 6.25 -11.71 -22.09
C HIS A 410 5.36 -10.74 -22.87
N ILE A 411 4.11 -10.56 -22.47
CA ILE A 411 3.18 -9.64 -23.11
C ILE A 411 3.66 -8.19 -22.99
N MET A 412 4.19 -7.79 -21.84
CA MET A 412 4.72 -6.44 -21.64
C MET A 412 5.94 -6.19 -22.53
N ALA A 413 6.89 -7.12 -22.57
CA ALA A 413 8.15 -6.97 -23.31
C ALA A 413 7.98 -7.15 -24.83
N TYR A 414 7.18 -8.10 -25.27
CA TYR A 414 7.14 -8.58 -26.66
C TYR A 414 5.75 -8.57 -27.29
N GLY A 415 4.74 -8.06 -26.56
CA GLY A 415 3.36 -7.93 -27.05
C GLY A 415 2.57 -9.24 -27.07
N ASN A 416 3.19 -10.39 -26.79
CA ASN A 416 2.52 -11.69 -26.79
C ASN A 416 3.21 -12.70 -25.85
N PHE A 417 2.47 -13.72 -25.44
CA PHE A 417 2.95 -14.92 -24.77
C PHE A 417 2.48 -16.14 -25.57
N GLU A 418 3.41 -16.88 -26.17
CA GLU A 418 3.09 -18.03 -27.05
C GLU A 418 2.11 -17.69 -28.19
N GLY A 419 2.24 -16.49 -28.77
CA GLY A 419 1.31 -15.98 -29.80
C GLY A 419 -0.03 -15.47 -29.27
N LYS A 420 -0.26 -15.53 -27.95
CA LYS A 420 -1.47 -15.04 -27.27
C LYS A 420 -1.25 -13.66 -26.67
N THR A 421 -2.33 -12.90 -26.55
CA THR A 421 -2.43 -11.56 -25.98
C THR A 421 -3.10 -11.61 -24.61
N LEU A 422 -3.31 -10.43 -23.98
CA LEU A 422 -4.06 -10.36 -22.72
C LEU A 422 -5.51 -10.83 -22.86
N ASP A 423 -6.12 -10.61 -24.01
CA ASP A 423 -7.56 -10.88 -24.20
C ASP A 423 -7.85 -12.36 -24.45
N ASP A 424 -6.82 -13.17 -24.68
CA ASP A 424 -6.96 -14.60 -24.88
C ASP A 424 -7.42 -15.29 -23.59
N PRO A 425 -8.53 -16.07 -23.62
CA PRO A 425 -9.07 -16.73 -22.44
C PRO A 425 -8.08 -17.65 -21.73
N GLU A 426 -7.14 -18.24 -22.48
CA GLU A 426 -6.10 -19.09 -21.92
C GLU A 426 -5.12 -18.31 -21.02
N VAL A 427 -4.80 -17.07 -21.36
CA VAL A 427 -3.94 -16.20 -20.53
C VAL A 427 -4.71 -15.76 -19.30
N ARG A 428 -5.98 -15.35 -19.46
CA ARG A 428 -6.85 -14.96 -18.33
C ARG A 428 -7.03 -16.10 -17.33
N LYS A 429 -7.16 -17.34 -17.83
CA LYS A 429 -7.32 -18.56 -17.01
C LYS A 429 -6.13 -18.83 -16.08
N LEU A 430 -4.92 -18.36 -16.41
CA LEU A 430 -3.74 -18.51 -15.52
C LEU A 430 -3.91 -17.78 -14.18
N PHE A 431 -4.85 -16.82 -14.10
CA PHE A 431 -5.15 -16.04 -12.91
C PHE A 431 -6.36 -16.57 -12.13
N ASP A 432 -6.99 -17.65 -12.62
CA ASP A 432 -8.10 -18.29 -11.92
C ASP A 432 -7.60 -19.03 -10.67
N ARG A 433 -8.37 -18.90 -9.60
CA ARG A 433 -8.03 -19.50 -8.31
C ARG A 433 -8.11 -21.02 -8.34
N ASP A 434 -9.17 -21.57 -8.91
CA ASP A 434 -9.39 -23.01 -8.87
C ASP A 434 -8.43 -23.75 -9.81
N ASP A 435 -8.02 -23.11 -10.91
CA ASP A 435 -6.95 -23.59 -11.76
C ASP A 435 -5.58 -23.51 -11.07
N MET A 436 -5.26 -22.39 -10.40
CA MET A 436 -4.02 -22.29 -9.61
C MET A 436 -3.95 -23.36 -8.53
N LEU A 437 -5.03 -23.59 -7.77
CA LEU A 437 -5.04 -24.57 -6.68
C LEU A 437 -4.81 -26.01 -7.13
N LYS A 438 -5.11 -26.35 -8.39
CA LYS A 438 -4.89 -27.68 -8.99
C LYS A 438 -3.56 -27.79 -9.73
N SER A 439 -2.82 -26.70 -9.84
CA SER A 439 -1.62 -26.64 -10.67
C SER A 439 -0.39 -27.21 -9.95
N ASP A 440 0.46 -27.89 -10.71
CA ASP A 440 1.72 -28.42 -10.18
C ASP A 440 2.60 -27.32 -9.58
N TRP A 441 2.67 -26.15 -10.23
CA TRP A 441 3.51 -25.05 -9.76
C TRP A 441 3.06 -24.49 -8.40
N TYR A 442 1.77 -24.50 -8.09
CA TYR A 442 1.30 -24.11 -6.75
C TYR A 442 1.60 -25.20 -5.72
N HIS A 443 1.39 -26.48 -6.07
CA HIS A 443 1.75 -27.61 -5.20
C HIS A 443 3.25 -27.64 -4.89
N ASP A 444 4.11 -27.32 -5.86
CA ASP A 444 5.56 -27.18 -5.68
C ASP A 444 5.89 -26.10 -4.65
N ARG A 445 5.14 -24.99 -4.60
CA ARG A 445 5.33 -23.96 -3.56
C ARG A 445 4.98 -24.47 -2.17
N LEU A 446 3.93 -25.28 -2.05
CA LEU A 446 3.54 -25.88 -0.76
C LEU A 446 4.58 -26.90 -0.30
N PHE A 447 5.06 -27.74 -1.23
CA PHE A 447 6.12 -28.69 -0.96
C PHE A 447 7.43 -27.99 -0.56
N ASN A 448 7.80 -26.92 -1.27
CA ASN A 448 8.95 -26.10 -0.92
C ASN A 448 8.83 -25.50 0.49
N LYS A 449 7.64 -25.06 0.90
CA LYS A 449 7.42 -24.56 2.26
C LYS A 449 7.66 -25.66 3.29
N GLN A 450 7.09 -26.84 3.08
CA GLN A 450 7.31 -27.99 3.94
C GLN A 450 8.79 -28.32 4.09
N MET A 451 9.52 -28.44 2.98
CA MET A 451 10.95 -28.73 3.00
C MET A 451 11.75 -27.65 3.73
N GLY A 452 11.41 -26.37 3.52
CA GLY A 452 12.05 -25.24 4.21
C GLY A 452 11.83 -25.27 5.73
N ASP A 453 10.64 -25.67 6.19
CA ASP A 453 10.37 -25.81 7.63
C ASP A 453 11.14 -26.97 8.24
N ILE A 454 11.17 -28.13 7.56
CA ILE A 454 11.96 -29.29 8.00
C ILE A 454 13.43 -28.88 8.12
N GLU A 455 13.99 -28.23 7.11
CA GLU A 455 15.39 -27.79 7.12
C GLU A 455 15.68 -26.78 8.24
N LEU A 456 14.79 -25.80 8.45
CA LEU A 456 14.92 -24.83 9.55
C LEU A 456 15.00 -25.53 10.91
N TRP A 457 14.09 -26.46 11.19
CA TRP A 457 14.05 -27.15 12.47
C TRP A 457 15.19 -28.14 12.65
N GLN A 458 15.67 -28.77 11.57
CA GLN A 458 16.89 -29.56 11.60
C GLN A 458 18.12 -28.68 11.91
N ARG A 459 18.20 -27.44 11.41
CA ARG A 459 19.25 -26.47 11.79
C ARG A 459 19.19 -26.13 13.27
N HIS A 460 18.00 -25.86 13.82
CA HIS A 460 17.82 -25.61 15.26
C HIS A 460 18.28 -26.82 16.10
N LEU A 461 17.88 -28.03 15.70
CA LEU A 461 18.26 -29.25 16.39
C LEU A 461 19.79 -29.46 16.40
N ARG A 462 20.45 -29.27 15.25
CA ARG A 462 21.91 -29.36 15.14
C ARG A 462 22.59 -28.34 16.05
N PHE A 463 22.17 -27.08 15.97
CA PHE A 463 22.72 -26.00 16.80
C PHE A 463 22.62 -26.31 18.29
N LEU A 464 21.45 -26.75 18.77
CA LEU A 464 21.26 -27.06 20.19
C LEU A 464 22.11 -28.24 20.67
N LYS A 465 22.24 -29.30 19.85
CA LYS A 465 23.09 -30.46 20.15
C LYS A 465 24.57 -30.07 20.19
N GLU A 466 25.04 -29.31 19.19
CA GLU A 466 26.42 -28.80 19.14
C GLU A 466 26.72 -27.85 20.31
N TYR A 467 25.77 -27.01 20.69
CA TYR A 467 25.93 -26.08 21.81
C TYR A 467 26.19 -26.81 23.13
N MET A 468 25.46 -27.91 23.40
CA MET A 468 25.67 -28.73 24.60
C MET A 468 27.03 -29.42 24.63
N VAL A 469 27.54 -29.83 23.47
CA VAL A 469 28.87 -30.47 23.37
C VAL A 469 29.97 -29.42 23.56
N LYS A 470 29.79 -28.22 22.99
CA LYS A 470 30.78 -27.13 23.05
C LYS A 470 30.96 -26.57 24.46
N TRP A 471 29.91 -26.56 25.27
CA TRP A 471 29.91 -26.00 26.62
C TRP A 471 29.46 -27.06 27.63
N PRO A 472 30.37 -27.93 28.11
CA PRO A 472 30.02 -29.03 29.01
C PRO A 472 29.68 -28.57 30.44
N ASP A 473 30.21 -27.41 30.87
CA ASP A 473 30.06 -26.89 32.24
C ASP A 473 28.83 -25.97 32.42
N LEU A 474 27.79 -26.17 31.62
CA LEU A 474 26.54 -25.41 31.74
C LEU A 474 25.78 -25.79 33.01
N ASP A 475 25.12 -24.81 33.61
CA ASP A 475 24.20 -25.03 34.73
C ASP A 475 23.11 -26.06 34.41
N GLU A 476 22.75 -26.89 35.38
CA GLU A 476 21.82 -28.01 35.18
C GLU A 476 20.43 -27.54 34.71
N ALA A 477 19.92 -26.41 35.23
CA ALA A 477 18.63 -25.88 34.82
C ALA A 477 18.67 -25.41 33.35
N PHE A 478 19.80 -24.84 32.92
CA PHE A 478 20.00 -24.44 31.53
C PHE A 478 20.13 -25.66 30.60
N VAL A 479 20.87 -26.70 31.02
CA VAL A 479 20.96 -27.98 30.29
C VAL A 479 19.57 -28.60 30.11
N ARG A 480 18.73 -28.57 31.14
CA ARG A 480 17.34 -29.05 31.07
C ARG A 480 16.53 -28.26 30.04
N SER A 481 16.62 -26.93 30.06
CA SER A 481 15.96 -26.07 29.06
C SER A 481 16.41 -26.38 27.63
N ILE A 482 17.70 -26.67 27.40
CA ILE A 482 18.17 -27.06 26.06
C ILE A 482 17.60 -28.42 25.66
N ARG A 483 17.59 -29.41 26.56
CA ARG A 483 17.00 -30.73 26.27
C ARG A 483 15.50 -30.64 25.92
N ASP A 484 14.76 -29.78 26.62
CA ASP A 484 13.34 -29.53 26.31
C ASP A 484 13.18 -28.91 24.90
N LYS A 485 14.05 -27.97 24.53
CA LYS A 485 14.08 -27.37 23.19
C LYS A 485 14.49 -28.37 22.11
N ILE A 486 15.41 -29.29 22.41
CA ILE A 486 15.78 -30.40 21.51
C ILE A 486 14.56 -31.29 21.25
N LYS A 487 13.84 -31.67 22.31
CA LYS A 487 12.61 -32.47 22.17
C LYS A 487 11.56 -31.74 21.33
N MET A 488 11.34 -30.45 21.61
CA MET A 488 10.44 -29.61 20.80
C MET A 488 10.86 -29.58 19.33
N ALA A 489 12.16 -29.46 19.04
CA ALA A 489 12.65 -29.47 17.66
C ALA A 489 12.42 -30.83 16.98
N GLU A 490 12.63 -31.94 17.67
CA GLU A 490 12.36 -33.29 17.16
C GLU A 490 10.85 -33.53 16.93
N ASP A 491 9.98 -33.06 17.82
CA ASP A 491 8.53 -33.09 17.66
C ASP A 491 8.08 -32.27 16.43
N ASN A 492 8.63 -31.08 16.26
CA ASN A 492 8.33 -30.21 15.13
C ASN A 492 8.80 -30.79 13.79
N ILE A 493 10.01 -31.39 13.73
CA ILE A 493 10.48 -32.09 12.52
C ILE A 493 9.50 -33.19 12.13
N ARG A 494 9.10 -34.05 13.08
CA ARG A 494 8.10 -35.11 12.82
C ARG A 494 6.77 -34.55 12.30
N HIS A 495 6.31 -33.45 12.88
CA HIS A 495 5.08 -32.79 12.42
C HIS A 495 5.22 -32.28 10.98
N PHE A 496 6.30 -31.56 10.67
CA PHE A 496 6.50 -30.99 9.34
C PHE A 496 6.78 -32.04 8.27
N GLU A 497 7.37 -33.18 8.61
CA GLU A 497 7.52 -34.34 7.69
C GLU A 497 6.19 -35.04 7.37
N SER A 498 5.12 -34.77 8.11
CA SER A 498 3.84 -35.45 7.91
C SER A 498 3.11 -34.96 6.65
N ALA A 499 2.37 -35.88 6.01
CA ALA A 499 1.47 -35.54 4.90
C ALA A 499 0.31 -34.61 5.35
N GLU A 500 -0.09 -34.69 6.62
CA GLU A 500 -1.12 -33.83 7.20
C GLU A 500 -0.65 -32.36 7.22
N TYR A 501 0.62 -32.11 7.54
CA TYR A 501 1.18 -30.77 7.48
C TYR A 501 1.14 -30.18 6.07
N LEU A 502 1.60 -30.94 5.06
CA LEU A 502 1.56 -30.50 3.67
C LEU A 502 0.13 -30.16 3.23
N LYS A 503 -0.82 -31.03 3.53
CA LYS A 503 -2.24 -30.78 3.25
C LYS A 503 -2.75 -29.53 3.98
N SER A 504 -2.27 -29.28 5.19
CA SER A 504 -2.64 -28.09 5.94
C SER A 504 -2.16 -26.78 5.30
N LEU A 505 -1.18 -26.81 4.37
CA LEU A 505 -0.68 -25.64 3.67
C LEU A 505 -1.56 -25.20 2.49
N GLU A 506 -2.56 -26.00 2.09
CA GLU A 506 -3.54 -25.60 1.09
C GLU A 506 -4.25 -24.30 1.51
N GLY A 507 -4.30 -23.32 0.60
CA GLY A 507 -4.86 -21.99 0.90
C GLY A 507 -3.84 -20.98 1.45
N TYR A 508 -2.57 -21.36 1.65
CA TYR A 508 -1.47 -20.43 1.91
C TYR A 508 -0.71 -20.08 0.63
N ILE A 509 0.19 -19.10 0.69
CA ILE A 509 1.02 -18.68 -0.47
C ILE A 509 2.19 -19.62 -0.79
N GLY A 510 2.46 -20.62 0.07
CA GLY A 510 3.62 -21.51 -0.02
C GLY A 510 4.96 -20.77 0.17
N LEU A 511 6.04 -21.37 -0.32
CA LEU A 511 7.37 -20.78 -0.40
C LEU A 511 7.79 -20.70 -1.88
N ASP A 512 8.28 -19.55 -2.29
CA ASP A 512 8.79 -19.35 -3.64
C ASP A 512 10.02 -20.24 -3.89
N SER A 513 10.13 -20.79 -5.10
CA SER A 513 11.18 -21.74 -5.46
C SER A 513 12.47 -21.06 -5.95
N TYR A 514 12.41 -19.78 -6.35
CA TYR A 514 13.49 -19.14 -7.09
C TYR A 514 14.62 -18.64 -6.20
N VAL A 515 14.31 -17.88 -5.15
CA VAL A 515 15.29 -17.40 -4.18
C VAL A 515 14.99 -18.04 -2.82
N LYS A 516 15.89 -18.93 -2.38
CA LYS A 516 15.81 -19.63 -1.09
C LYS A 516 16.84 -19.09 -0.10
#